data_AF-A0A7V9UZA4-F1
#
_entry.id   AF-A0A7V9UZA4-F1
#
_cell.length_a   1.000
_cell.length_b   1.000
_cell.length_c   1.000
_cell.angle_alpha   90.00
_cell.angle_beta   90.00
_cell.angle_gamma   90.00
#
_symmetry.space_group_name_H-M   'P 1'
#
loop_
_entity.id
_entity.type
_entity.pdbx_description
1 polymer ?
#
loop_
_entity_poly.entity_id
_entity_poly.type
_entity_poly.pdbx_seq_one_letter_code
_entity_poly.pdbx_strand_id
1 'polypeptide(L)'
;MSINLAFLRRFSPLRAERGFTLIEAVFAMVLFAGLAAAMAGLLTSAISANKLSRQRTIADQAAMEQIEVIRRLPYQNVGTILGNPPGVVPPTTSINVTGLAATLTTQIRYVDDPTPTSYETTANYKRVIVTVRRDDDSKVLAR
;
A
#
# COMPACT_ATOMS: atom_id res chain seq x y z
N MET A 1 18.47 5.29 -84.73
CA MET A 1 17.72 6.42 -84.15
C MET A 1 16.27 6.01 -84.04
N SER A 2 15.83 5.62 -82.84
CA SER A 2 14.42 5.65 -82.42
C SER A 2 14.36 5.21 -80.95
N ILE A 3 14.24 6.20 -80.08
CA ILE A 3 13.87 6.04 -78.67
C ILE A 3 12.35 5.90 -78.63
N ASN A 4 11.82 4.97 -77.83
CA ASN A 4 10.45 5.13 -77.35
C ASN A 4 10.35 4.76 -75.87
N LEU A 5 10.11 5.81 -75.09
CA LEU A 5 9.85 5.82 -73.66
C LEU A 5 8.36 5.49 -73.46
N ALA A 6 8.06 4.42 -72.73
CA ALA A 6 6.73 4.24 -72.15
C ALA A 6 6.90 4.01 -70.65
N PHE A 7 6.99 5.13 -69.93
CA PHE A 7 6.91 5.20 -68.49
C PHE A 7 5.45 5.04 -68.08
N LEU A 8 5.07 3.84 -67.64
CA LEU A 8 3.87 3.65 -66.83
C LEU A 8 4.27 2.93 -65.55
N ARG A 9 4.44 3.75 -64.50
CA ARG A 9 4.65 3.35 -63.13
C ARG A 9 3.43 2.57 -62.64
N ARG A 10 3.53 1.25 -62.68
CA ARG A 10 2.61 0.32 -62.01
C ARG A 10 3.10 0.19 -60.58
N PHE A 11 2.27 0.51 -59.59
CA PHE A 11 2.47 0.02 -58.24
C PHE A 11 2.38 -1.51 -58.33
N SER A 12 3.54 -2.16 -58.36
CA SER A 12 3.63 -3.61 -58.36
C SER A 12 2.98 -4.10 -57.05
N PRO A 13 1.96 -4.98 -57.09
CA PRO A 13 1.58 -5.69 -55.89
C PRO A 13 2.81 -6.49 -55.46
N LEU A 14 3.31 -6.21 -54.25
CA LEU A 14 4.42 -6.95 -53.66
C LEU A 14 4.10 -8.44 -53.80
N ARG A 15 5.02 -9.16 -54.44
CA ARG A 15 4.90 -10.57 -54.80
C ARG A 15 4.54 -11.35 -53.52
N ALA A 16 3.38 -12.00 -53.51
CA ALA A 16 2.88 -12.70 -52.33
C ALA A 16 3.71 -13.96 -52.03
N GLU A 17 4.62 -13.88 -51.08
CA GLU A 17 5.25 -15.02 -50.43
C GLU A 17 4.25 -15.66 -49.46
N ARG A 18 3.31 -16.45 -50.00
CA ARG A 18 2.16 -16.99 -49.26
C ARG A 18 2.50 -17.89 -48.05
N GLY A 19 3.72 -18.40 -47.96
CA GLY A 19 4.20 -19.18 -46.79
C GLY A 19 4.82 -18.32 -45.69
N PHE A 20 5.27 -17.10 -46.00
CA PHE A 20 5.96 -16.21 -45.07
C PHE A 20 4.99 -15.45 -44.15
N THR A 21 3.75 -15.22 -44.58
CA THR A 21 2.77 -14.39 -43.85
C THR A 21 2.11 -15.08 -42.65
N LEU A 22 1.89 -16.40 -42.68
CA LEU A 22 1.26 -17.13 -41.56
C LEU A 22 2.22 -17.22 -40.37
N ILE A 23 3.49 -17.53 -40.62
CA ILE A 23 4.49 -17.64 -39.56
C ILE A 23 4.77 -16.28 -38.94
N GLU A 24 4.83 -15.21 -39.75
CA GLU A 24 4.93 -13.83 -39.27
C GLU A 24 3.74 -13.43 -38.39
N ALA A 25 2.51 -13.78 -38.78
CA ALA A 25 1.33 -13.55 -37.96
C ALA A 25 1.38 -14.31 -36.62
N VAL A 26 1.86 -15.55 -36.62
CA VAL A 26 2.02 -16.33 -35.38
C VAL A 26 3.07 -15.70 -34.47
N PHE A 27 4.24 -15.30 -35.01
CA PHE A 27 5.26 -14.60 -34.22
C PHE A 27 4.74 -13.26 -33.68
N ALA A 28 4.03 -12.47 -34.50
CA ALA A 28 3.41 -11.23 -34.06
C ALA A 28 2.41 -11.46 -32.92
N MET A 29 1.58 -12.50 -33.01
CA MET A 29 0.64 -12.87 -31.94
C MET A 29 1.36 -13.28 -30.66
N VAL A 30 2.45 -14.06 -30.74
CA VAL A 30 3.24 -14.46 -29.57
C VAL A 30 3.87 -13.25 -28.89
N LEU A 31 4.49 -12.35 -29.69
CA LEU A 31 5.09 -11.12 -29.17
C LEU A 31 4.04 -10.20 -28.55
N PHE A 32 2.90 -10.03 -29.23
CA PHE A 32 1.79 -9.23 -28.74
C PHE A 32 1.21 -9.80 -27.45
N ALA A 33 0.98 -11.11 -27.38
CA ALA A 33 0.48 -11.76 -26.18
C ALA A 33 1.45 -11.61 -25.01
N GLY A 34 2.76 -11.76 -25.25
CA GLY A 34 3.80 -11.54 -24.24
C GLY A 34 3.77 -10.11 -23.69
N LEU A 35 3.69 -9.11 -24.57
CA LEU A 35 3.60 -7.71 -24.18
C LEU A 35 2.30 -7.41 -23.41
N ALA A 36 1.17 -7.89 -23.90
CA ALA A 36 -0.14 -7.71 -23.28
C ALA A 36 -0.17 -8.31 -21.86
N ALA A 37 0.39 -9.51 -21.67
CA ALA A 37 0.49 -10.16 -20.37
C ALA A 37 1.39 -9.36 -19.41
N ALA A 38 2.55 -8.89 -19.88
CA ALA A 38 3.44 -8.05 -19.07
C ALA A 38 2.76 -6.75 -18.63
N MET A 39 2.07 -6.06 -19.55
CA MET A 39 1.33 -4.83 -19.23
C MET A 39 0.18 -5.07 -18.24
N ALA A 40 -0.56 -6.16 -18.39
CA ALA A 40 -1.61 -6.54 -17.45
C ALA A 40 -1.03 -6.81 -16.05
N GLY A 41 0.12 -7.48 -15.96
CA GLY A 41 0.85 -7.69 -14.70
C GLY A 41 1.27 -6.37 -14.05
N LEU A 42 1.80 -5.43 -14.83
CA LEU A 42 2.17 -4.11 -14.33
C LEU A 42 0.97 -3.32 -13.79
N LEU A 43 -0.16 -3.32 -14.52
CA LEU A 43 -1.37 -2.61 -14.10
C LEU A 43 -1.95 -3.18 -12.80
N THR A 44 -2.05 -4.49 -12.70
CA THR A 44 -2.56 -5.16 -11.48
C THR A 44 -1.66 -4.92 -10.27
N SER A 45 -0.34 -4.93 -10.46
CA SER A 45 0.63 -4.54 -9.44
C SER A 45 0.45 -3.09 -9.00
N ALA A 46 0.32 -2.16 -9.96
CA ALA A 46 0.13 -0.74 -9.68
C ALA A 46 -1.17 -0.47 -8.90
N ILE A 47 -2.28 -1.13 -9.26
CA ILE A 47 -3.55 -1.03 -8.54
C ILE A 47 -3.40 -1.52 -7.10
N SER A 48 -2.74 -2.67 -6.91
CA SER A 48 -2.51 -3.25 -5.58
C SER A 48 -1.62 -2.36 -4.70
N ALA A 49 -0.57 -1.78 -5.28
CA ALA A 49 0.31 -0.82 -4.61
C ALA A 49 -0.45 0.45 -4.20
N ASN A 50 -1.27 1.01 -5.09
CA ASN A 50 -2.10 2.18 -4.78
C ASN A 50 -3.12 1.88 -3.68
N LYS A 51 -3.77 0.71 -3.72
CA LYS A 51 -4.70 0.27 -2.66
C LYS A 51 -4.00 0.20 -1.31
N LEU A 52 -2.81 -0.43 -1.25
CA LEU A 52 -2.02 -0.51 -0.02
C LEU A 52 -1.61 0.87 0.49
N SER A 53 -1.17 1.76 -0.41
CA SER A 53 -0.79 3.14 -0.05
C SER A 53 -1.96 3.89 0.58
N ARG A 54 -3.14 3.82 -0.06
CA ARG A 54 -4.37 4.44 0.48
C ARG A 54 -4.73 3.89 1.86
N GLN A 55 -4.64 2.57 2.05
CA GLN A 55 -4.92 1.95 3.33
C GLN A 55 -3.93 2.37 4.43
N ARG A 56 -2.65 2.55 4.11
CA ARG A 56 -1.66 3.10 5.05
C ARG A 56 -1.98 4.53 5.44
N THR A 57 -2.32 5.39 4.48
CA THR A 57 -2.71 6.78 4.76
C THR A 57 -3.91 6.84 5.72
N ILE A 58 -4.94 6.02 5.49
CA ILE A 58 -6.10 5.95 6.38
C ILE A 58 -5.69 5.45 7.78
N ALA A 59 -4.85 4.42 7.85
CA ALA A 59 -4.37 3.87 9.11
C ALA A 59 -3.52 4.87 9.90
N ASP A 60 -2.64 5.62 9.23
CA ASP A 60 -1.82 6.67 9.84
C ASP A 60 -2.69 7.80 10.39
N GLN A 61 -3.70 8.23 9.63
CA GLN A 61 -4.67 9.24 10.08
C GLN A 61 -5.42 8.77 11.33
N ALA A 62 -5.93 7.54 11.35
CA ALA A 62 -6.62 6.98 12.50
C ALA A 62 -5.68 6.83 13.73
N ALA A 63 -4.44 6.43 13.51
CA ALA A 63 -3.45 6.33 14.58
C ALA A 63 -3.10 7.72 15.17
N MET A 64 -2.91 8.72 14.31
CA MET A 64 -2.67 10.11 14.71
C MET A 64 -3.85 10.68 15.47
N GLU A 65 -5.08 10.49 14.99
CA GLU A 65 -6.30 10.91 15.69
C GLU A 65 -6.36 10.32 17.09
N GLN A 66 -6.09 9.02 17.23
CA GLN A 66 -6.06 8.36 18.54
C GLN A 66 -4.97 8.94 19.46
N ILE A 67 -3.78 9.21 18.93
CA ILE A 67 -2.70 9.85 19.71
C ILE A 67 -3.11 11.24 20.18
N GLU A 68 -3.76 12.05 19.35
CA GLU A 68 -4.24 13.39 19.74
C GLU A 68 -5.39 13.32 20.75
N VAL A 69 -6.28 12.32 20.64
CA VAL A 69 -7.28 12.04 21.69
C VAL A 69 -6.60 11.75 23.01
N ILE A 70 -5.60 10.86 23.02
CA ILE A 70 -4.87 10.49 24.25
C ILE A 70 -4.07 11.69 24.80
N ARG A 71 -3.47 12.52 23.93
CA ARG A 71 -2.71 13.70 24.34
C ARG A 71 -3.56 14.76 25.04
N ARG A 72 -4.85 14.85 24.72
CA ARG A 72 -5.80 15.75 25.38
C ARG A 72 -6.29 15.23 26.74
N LEU A 73 -5.97 13.99 27.11
CA LEU A 73 -6.38 13.43 28.40
C LEU A 73 -5.50 13.94 29.55
N PRO A 74 -6.08 14.18 30.73
CA PRO A 74 -5.30 14.33 31.96
C PRO A 74 -4.40 13.10 32.17
N TYR A 75 -3.18 13.32 32.69
CA TYR A 75 -2.19 12.24 32.87
C TYR A 75 -2.72 11.03 33.65
N GLN A 76 -3.59 11.24 34.63
CA GLN A 76 -4.23 10.19 35.43
C GLN A 76 -5.13 9.28 34.58
N ASN A 77 -5.75 9.83 33.52
CA ASN A 77 -6.66 9.12 32.62
C ASN A 77 -5.95 8.42 31.46
N VAL A 78 -4.66 8.73 31.22
CA VAL A 78 -3.83 8.08 30.20
C VAL A 78 -3.51 6.67 30.66
N GLY A 79 -4.29 5.70 30.25
CA GLY A 79 -4.17 4.30 30.61
C GLY A 79 -5.27 3.50 29.95
N THR A 80 -5.11 2.19 29.83
CA THR A 80 -6.14 1.38 29.20
C THR A 80 -7.18 0.92 30.21
N ILE A 81 -8.42 0.72 29.77
CA ILE A 81 -9.48 0.13 30.59
C ILE A 81 -9.02 -1.24 31.08
N LEU A 82 -9.11 -1.48 32.40
CA LEU A 82 -8.62 -2.69 33.08
C LEU A 82 -7.12 -2.99 32.86
N GLY A 83 -6.33 -2.00 32.43
CA GLY A 83 -4.90 -2.14 32.19
C GLY A 83 -4.03 -1.61 33.33
N ASN A 84 -2.73 -1.66 33.09
CA ASN A 84 -1.71 -1.05 33.94
C ASN A 84 -0.74 -0.24 33.05
N PRO A 85 -0.80 1.11 33.05
CA PRO A 85 -1.61 1.99 33.89
C PRO A 85 -3.13 1.87 33.66
N PRO A 86 -3.95 1.97 34.74
CA PRO A 86 -5.39 2.10 34.58
C PRO A 86 -5.72 3.46 33.97
N GLY A 87 -6.76 3.49 33.14
CA GLY A 87 -7.26 4.72 32.54
C GLY A 87 -8.53 4.48 31.74
N VAL A 88 -8.86 5.43 30.87
CA VAL A 88 -10.14 5.45 30.14
C VAL A 88 -10.01 5.02 28.68
N VAL A 89 -8.80 4.73 28.20
CA VAL A 89 -8.54 4.44 26.79
C VAL A 89 -8.96 3.00 26.47
N PRO A 90 -9.82 2.75 25.49
CA PRO A 90 -10.11 1.40 25.04
C PRO A 90 -8.83 0.74 24.49
N PRO A 91 -8.52 -0.52 24.87
CA PRO A 91 -7.33 -1.21 24.35
C PRO A 91 -7.43 -1.49 22.84
N THR A 92 -8.65 -1.65 22.33
CA THR A 92 -8.92 -1.90 20.91
C THR A 92 -10.12 -1.10 20.41
N THR A 93 -10.04 -0.63 19.17
CA THR A 93 -11.13 0.07 18.47
C THR A 93 -11.18 -0.41 17.03
N SER A 94 -12.37 -0.67 16.50
CA SER A 94 -12.55 -1.06 15.10
C SER A 94 -12.58 0.16 14.19
N ILE A 95 -11.94 0.03 13.03
CA ILE A 95 -11.92 0.99 11.93
C ILE A 95 -12.71 0.37 10.80
N ASN A 96 -13.88 0.92 10.51
CA ASN A 96 -14.77 0.48 9.43
C ASN A 96 -15.03 1.64 8.47
N VAL A 97 -14.04 1.92 7.61
CA VAL A 97 -14.14 2.99 6.61
C VAL A 97 -14.05 2.42 5.21
N THR A 98 -14.63 3.11 4.22
CA THR A 98 -14.66 2.60 2.85
C THR A 98 -13.25 2.31 2.32
N GLY A 99 -12.98 1.02 2.07
CA GLY A 99 -11.70 0.51 1.58
C GLY A 99 -10.70 0.07 2.66
N LEU A 100 -11.06 0.12 3.95
CA LEU A 100 -10.27 -0.45 5.05
C LEU A 100 -11.16 -0.95 6.19
N ALA A 101 -11.11 -2.26 6.45
CA ALA A 101 -11.50 -2.88 7.72
C ALA A 101 -10.23 -3.20 8.51
N ALA A 102 -10.09 -2.60 9.69
CA ALA A 102 -8.90 -2.74 10.52
C ALA A 102 -9.23 -2.62 12.00
N THR A 103 -8.34 -3.16 12.82
CA THR A 103 -8.36 -3.03 14.28
C THR A 103 -7.21 -2.13 14.73
N LEU A 104 -7.54 -1.04 15.39
CA LEU A 104 -6.62 -0.18 16.12
C LEU A 104 -6.41 -0.76 17.51
N THR A 105 -5.15 -0.96 17.91
CA THR A 105 -4.75 -1.40 19.25
C THR A 105 -3.93 -0.33 19.92
N THR A 106 -4.32 0.09 21.12
CA THR A 106 -3.56 1.04 21.94
C THR A 106 -2.87 0.30 23.08
N GLN A 107 -1.55 0.44 23.17
CA GLN A 107 -0.76 -0.07 24.28
C GLN A 107 -0.21 1.10 25.09
N ILE A 108 -0.50 1.11 26.38
CA ILE A 108 0.01 2.12 27.32
C ILE A 108 0.76 1.39 28.42
N ARG A 109 1.99 1.84 28.72
CA ARG A 109 2.84 1.24 29.75
C ARG A 109 3.60 2.31 30.50
N TYR A 110 3.83 2.09 31.79
CA TYR A 110 4.80 2.86 32.56
C TYR A 110 6.21 2.62 32.02
N VAL A 111 7.02 3.66 32.01
CA VAL A 111 8.43 3.60 31.66
C VAL A 111 9.24 4.33 32.73
N ASP A 112 10.17 3.59 33.30
CA ASP A 112 11.26 4.12 34.10
C ASP A 112 12.40 4.47 33.14
N ASP A 113 12.86 5.72 33.19
CA ASP A 113 13.99 6.23 32.42
C ASP A 113 15.05 6.71 33.40
N PRO A 114 15.97 5.80 33.81
CA PRO A 114 16.95 6.09 34.83
C PRO A 114 17.96 7.11 34.30
N THR A 115 18.00 8.31 34.91
CA THR A 115 19.15 9.18 34.70
C THR A 115 20.35 8.62 35.49
N PRO A 116 21.59 8.68 34.98
CA PRO A 116 22.73 7.95 35.56
C PRO A 116 23.03 8.23 37.05
N THR A 117 22.47 9.29 37.63
CA THR A 117 22.72 9.73 39.00
C THR A 117 21.44 9.94 39.83
N SER A 118 20.27 9.50 39.36
CA SER A 118 19.01 9.63 40.12
C SER A 118 18.66 8.37 40.90
N TYR A 119 17.94 8.53 42.01
CA TYR A 119 17.27 7.42 42.70
C TYR A 119 16.02 7.01 41.92
N GLU A 120 15.91 5.72 41.58
CA GLU A 120 14.71 5.13 40.98
C GLU A 120 13.58 5.11 42.02
N THR A 121 12.57 5.96 41.85
CA THR A 121 11.49 6.08 42.85
C THR A 121 10.12 5.74 42.29
N THR A 122 9.87 5.91 40.98
CA THR A 122 8.59 5.61 40.27
C THR A 122 8.81 5.78 38.76
N ALA A 123 7.89 5.24 37.94
CA ALA A 123 7.77 5.54 36.52
C ALA A 123 7.77 7.03 36.18
N ASN A 124 8.73 7.43 35.34
CA ASN A 124 8.90 8.81 34.91
C ASN A 124 7.82 9.25 33.94
N TYR A 125 7.39 8.37 33.03
CA TYR A 125 6.35 8.67 32.06
C TYR A 125 5.54 7.44 31.63
N LYS A 126 4.46 7.69 30.90
CA LYS A 126 3.65 6.65 30.24
C LYS A 126 3.95 6.66 28.75
N ARG A 127 4.38 5.52 28.21
CA ARG A 127 4.58 5.33 26.77
C ARG A 127 3.30 4.80 26.13
N VAL A 128 2.87 5.47 25.06
CA VAL A 128 1.70 5.10 24.26
C VAL A 128 2.18 4.61 22.90
N ILE A 129 1.70 3.44 22.47
CA ILE A 129 1.93 2.89 21.14
C ILE A 129 0.57 2.57 20.55
N VAL A 130 0.27 3.13 19.38
CA VAL A 130 -0.96 2.86 18.65
C VAL A 130 -0.60 2.05 17.43
N THR A 131 -1.23 0.89 17.22
CA THR A 131 -0.95 0.02 16.07
C THR A 131 -2.24 -0.29 15.34
N VAL A 132 -2.26 -0.07 14.03
CA VAL A 132 -3.41 -0.39 13.18
C VAL A 132 -3.09 -1.64 12.37
N ARG A 133 -3.90 -2.67 12.52
CA ARG A 133 -3.79 -3.94 11.79
C ARG A 133 -5.02 -4.15 10.92
N ARG A 134 -4.81 -4.53 9.67
CA ARG A 134 -5.90 -4.89 8.78
C ARG A 134 -6.53 -6.22 9.22
N ASP A 135 -7.85 -6.34 9.12
CA ASP A 135 -8.56 -7.48 9.69
C ASP A 135 -8.48 -8.75 8.84
N ASP A 136 -8.29 -8.63 7.52
CA ASP A 136 -8.23 -9.76 6.58
C ASP A 136 -6.91 -10.57 6.69
N ASP A 137 -5.77 -9.89 6.80
CA ASP A 137 -4.42 -10.46 6.72
C ASP A 137 -3.57 -10.17 7.96
N SER A 138 -4.12 -9.48 8.97
CA SER A 138 -3.41 -9.02 10.17
C SER A 138 -2.19 -8.15 9.88
N LYS A 139 -2.07 -7.60 8.66
CA LYS A 139 -0.93 -6.76 8.27
C LYS A 139 -0.95 -5.45 9.04
N VAL A 140 0.19 -5.10 9.63
CA VAL A 140 0.38 -3.79 10.26
C VAL A 140 0.45 -2.73 9.16
N LEU A 141 -0.47 -1.77 9.23
CA LEU A 141 -0.56 -0.66 8.30
C LEU A 141 0.07 0.61 8.85
N ALA A 142 -0.05 0.84 10.16
CA ALA A 142 0.53 1.95 10.90
C ALA A 142 0.95 1.52 12.31
N ARG A 143 2.01 2.13 12.86
CA ARG A 143 2.50 1.89 14.23
C ARG A 143 3.24 3.12 14.77
#